data_AF-A0A540VJH3-F1
#
_entry.id   AF-A0A540VJH3-F1
#
_cell.length_a   1.000
_cell.length_b   1.000
_cell.length_c   1.000
_cell.angle_alpha   90.00
_cell.angle_beta   90.00
_cell.angle_gamma   90.00
#
_symmetry.space_group_name_H-M   'P 1'
#
loop_
_entity.id
_entity.type
_entity.pdbx_description
1 polymer ?
#
loop_
_entity_poly.entity_id
_entity_poly.type
_entity_poly.pdbx_seq_one_letter_code
_entity_poly.pdbx_strand_id
1 'polypeptide(L)'
;LGILNVWLLRFNKSTPYRGRQASNLKEEFAAYGLPAGSVYVVGVLKVSAAIALLIGIAFPVLVLPAASVMAVLMLGAVGMHFKVKDAPHKFVPASSVLLLCLIVIFL
;
A
#
# COMPACT_ATOMS: atom_id res chain seq x y z
N LEU A 1 -5.53 -1.21 -9.93
CA LEU A 1 -6.17 0.10 -9.65
C LEU A 1 -6.41 0.39 -8.16
N GLY A 2 -6.57 -0.60 -7.29
CA GLY A 2 -6.91 -0.38 -5.87
C GLY A 2 -6.00 0.58 -5.10
N ILE A 3 -4.67 0.48 -5.27
CA ILE A 3 -3.70 1.39 -4.62
C ILE A 3 -3.94 2.84 -5.06
N LEU A 4 -4.09 3.10 -6.36
CA LEU A 4 -4.37 4.45 -6.88
C LEU A 4 -5.68 5.00 -6.32
N ASN A 5 -6.73 4.18 -6.22
CA ASN A 5 -8.01 4.61 -5.63
C ASN A 5 -7.84 5.04 -4.15
N VAL A 6 -7.08 4.28 -3.36
CA VAL A 6 -6.83 4.61 -1.96
C VAL A 6 -6.06 5.92 -1.81
N TRP A 7 -5.01 6.11 -2.60
CA TRP A 7 -4.10 7.24 -2.46
C TRP A 7 -4.55 8.52 -3.16
N LEU A 8 -5.37 8.43 -4.21
CA LEU A 8 -5.86 9.60 -4.95
C LEU A 8 -7.28 10.01 -4.56
N LEU A 9 -8.20 9.06 -4.34
CA LEU A 9 -9.63 9.35 -4.15
C LEU A 9 -10.11 9.15 -2.70
N ARG A 10 -9.50 8.21 -1.98
CA ARG A 10 -9.89 7.86 -0.60
C ARG A 10 -8.87 8.31 0.44
N PHE A 11 -7.93 9.19 0.07
CA PHE A 11 -6.86 9.63 0.95
C PHE A 11 -7.40 10.16 2.29
N ASN A 12 -8.44 11.00 2.21
CA ASN A 12 -9.12 11.60 3.35
C ASN A 12 -10.49 10.97 3.66
N LYS A 13 -10.70 9.70 3.29
CA LYS A 13 -11.97 9.00 3.51
C LYS A 13 -11.80 7.82 4.46
N SER A 14 -12.82 7.62 5.28
CA SER A 14 -12.93 6.46 6.16
C SER A 14 -13.21 5.20 5.34
N THR A 15 -12.63 4.09 5.78
CA THR A 15 -12.80 2.78 5.15
C THR A 15 -12.75 1.70 6.22
N PRO A 16 -13.44 0.56 6.03
CA PRO A 16 -13.33 -0.57 6.96
C PRO A 16 -11.91 -1.15 7.04
N TYR A 17 -11.05 -0.84 6.07
CA TYR A 17 -9.68 -1.32 5.99
C TYR A 17 -8.66 -0.42 6.71
N ARG A 18 -9.08 0.75 7.20
CA ARG A 18 -8.20 1.68 7.92
C ARG A 18 -7.67 1.03 9.20
N GLY A 19 -6.38 1.19 9.45
CA GLY A 19 -5.75 0.77 10.68
C GLY A 19 -6.33 1.50 11.89
N ARG A 20 -6.52 0.76 12.99
CA ARG A 20 -7.13 1.26 14.24
C ARG A 20 -8.46 1.97 13.98
N GLN A 21 -8.74 3.09 14.64
CA GLN A 21 -9.96 3.87 14.44
C GLN A 21 -9.73 5.07 13.50
N ALA A 22 -8.73 4.99 12.61
CA ALA A 22 -8.38 6.09 11.74
C ALA A 22 -9.48 6.38 10.70
N SER A 23 -9.80 7.66 10.52
CA SER A 23 -10.75 8.13 9.51
C SER A 23 -10.08 8.46 8.17
N ASN A 24 -8.74 8.60 8.15
CA ASN A 24 -7.96 8.95 6.95
C ASN A 24 -6.53 8.39 7.02
N LEU A 25 -5.75 8.54 5.93
CA LEU A 25 -4.36 8.04 5.84
C LEU A 25 -3.43 8.69 6.87
N LYS A 26 -3.61 9.98 7.17
CA LYS A 26 -2.73 10.69 8.11
C LYS A 26 -2.92 10.16 9.52
N GLU A 27 -4.16 9.97 9.94
CA GLU A 27 -4.51 9.37 11.24
C GLU A 27 -4.04 7.93 11.34
N GLU A 28 -4.12 7.15 10.27
CA GLU A 28 -3.62 5.77 10.24
C GLU A 28 -2.11 5.72 10.47
N PHE A 29 -1.34 6.55 9.78
CA PHE A 29 0.10 6.65 9.97
C PHE A 29 0.47 7.20 11.36
N ALA A 30 -0.33 8.11 11.92
CA ALA A 30 -0.17 8.56 13.30
C ALA A 30 -0.43 7.42 14.30
N ALA A 31 -1.49 6.62 14.08
CA ALA A 31 -1.83 5.46 14.92
C ALA A 31 -0.76 4.36 14.87
N TYR A 32 -0.05 4.26 13.75
CA TYR A 32 1.13 3.40 13.57
C TYR A 32 2.39 3.90 14.31
N GLY A 33 2.36 5.13 14.82
CA GLY A 33 3.50 5.79 15.45
C GLY A 33 4.57 6.25 14.44
N LEU A 34 4.17 6.56 13.20
CA LEU A 34 5.09 7.03 12.17
C LEU A 34 5.12 8.58 12.10
N PRO A 35 6.25 9.18 11.66
CA PRO A 35 6.34 10.62 11.48
C PRO A 35 5.34 11.15 10.45
N ALA A 36 4.83 12.38 10.64
CA ALA A 36 3.80 12.96 9.77
C ALA A 36 4.19 13.02 8.27
N GLY A 37 5.49 13.19 7.96
CA GLY A 37 5.97 13.21 6.57
C GLY A 37 5.94 11.84 5.86
N SER A 38 5.98 10.75 6.62
CA SER A 38 6.08 9.39 6.07
C SER A 38 4.85 8.99 5.24
N VAL A 39 3.67 9.54 5.55
CA VAL A 39 2.45 9.30 4.75
C VAL A 39 2.64 9.73 3.30
N TYR A 40 3.29 10.87 3.06
CA TYR A 40 3.50 11.38 1.71
C TYR A 40 4.61 10.62 1.00
N VAL A 41 5.69 10.28 1.70
CA VAL A 41 6.79 9.47 1.12
C VAL A 41 6.27 8.12 0.67
N VAL A 42 5.57 7.39 1.55
CA VAL A 42 4.98 6.08 1.21
C VAL A 42 3.92 6.24 0.12
N GLY A 43 3.16 7.32 0.14
CA GLY A 43 2.16 7.62 -0.89
C GLY A 43 2.75 7.81 -2.27
N VAL A 44 3.76 8.66 -2.39
CA VAL A 44 4.47 8.90 -3.65
C VAL A 44 5.05 7.58 -4.17
N LEU A 45 5.72 6.80 -3.33
CA LEU A 45 6.29 5.52 -3.73
C LEU A 45 5.21 4.53 -4.20
N LYS A 46 4.08 4.42 -3.49
CA LYS A 46 2.97 3.53 -3.87
C LYS A 46 2.31 3.98 -5.17
N VAL A 47 2.11 5.28 -5.37
CA VAL A 47 1.52 5.83 -6.60
C VAL A 47 2.47 5.62 -7.79
N SER A 48 3.75 5.96 -7.64
CA SER A 48 4.77 5.75 -8.68
C SER A 48 4.90 4.29 -9.06
N ALA A 49 4.97 3.36 -8.08
CA ALA A 49 5.04 1.93 -8.35
C ALA A 49 3.76 1.42 -9.05
N ALA A 50 2.58 1.91 -8.64
CA ALA A 50 1.32 1.52 -9.27
C ALA A 50 1.23 2.02 -10.72
N ILE A 51 1.69 3.24 -11.02
CA ILE A 51 1.76 3.78 -12.39
C ILE A 51 2.78 2.99 -13.21
N ALA A 52 3.96 2.72 -12.67
CA ALA A 52 4.99 1.94 -13.35
C ALA A 52 4.52 0.52 -13.69
N LEU A 53 3.73 -0.13 -12.82
CA LEU A 53 3.09 -1.41 -13.11
C LEU A 53 2.08 -1.33 -14.27
N LEU A 54 1.34 -0.21 -14.39
CA LEU A 54 0.43 0.00 -15.53
C LEU A 54 1.20 0.22 -16.84
N ILE A 55 2.26 1.02 -16.81
CA ILE A 55 3.15 1.22 -17.97
C ILE A 55 3.85 -0.10 -18.32
N GLY A 56 4.14 -0.93 -17.32
CA GLY A 56 4.72 -2.26 -17.45
C GLY A 56 3.95 -3.22 -18.37
N ILE A 57 2.65 -2.96 -18.60
CA ILE A 57 1.85 -3.71 -19.57
C ILE A 57 2.37 -3.52 -21.00
N ALA A 58 2.80 -2.30 -21.34
CA ALA A 58 3.41 -1.98 -22.63
C ALA A 58 4.95 -2.13 -22.61
N PHE A 59 5.58 -1.94 -21.46
CA PHE A 59 7.03 -2.00 -21.28
C PHE A 59 7.43 -2.98 -20.15
N PRO A 60 7.50 -4.29 -20.45
CA PRO A 60 7.69 -5.34 -19.42
C PRO A 60 8.92 -5.15 -18.51
N VAL A 61 9.96 -4.46 -18.98
CA VAL A 61 11.17 -4.13 -18.20
C VAL A 61 10.86 -3.39 -16.89
N LEU A 62 9.73 -2.67 -16.81
CA LEU A 62 9.31 -1.94 -15.61
C LEU A 62 8.58 -2.80 -14.59
N VAL A 63 8.07 -3.97 -14.99
CA VAL A 63 7.20 -4.80 -14.14
C VAL A 63 7.94 -5.29 -12.90
N LEU A 64 9.11 -5.91 -13.07
CA LEU A 64 9.89 -6.46 -11.97
C LEU A 64 10.31 -5.40 -10.93
N PRO A 65 10.93 -4.25 -11.30
CA PRO A 65 11.30 -3.23 -10.33
C PRO A 65 10.06 -2.60 -9.65
N ALA A 66 8.99 -2.35 -10.39
CA ALA A 66 7.78 -1.75 -9.83
C ALA A 66 7.04 -2.71 -8.87
N ALA A 67 6.94 -3.99 -9.23
CA ALA A 67 6.39 -5.03 -8.36
C ALA A 67 7.22 -5.21 -7.10
N SER A 68 8.55 -5.16 -7.21
CA SER A 68 9.47 -5.28 -6.07
C SER A 68 9.30 -4.13 -5.08
N VAL A 69 9.26 -2.88 -5.56
CA VAL A 69 8.99 -1.71 -4.71
C VAL A 69 7.62 -1.83 -4.05
N MET A 70 6.58 -2.18 -4.82
CA MET A 70 5.23 -2.36 -4.27
C MET A 70 5.21 -3.47 -3.20
N ALA A 71 5.87 -4.60 -3.42
CA ALA A 71 5.95 -5.71 -2.48
C ALA A 71 6.57 -5.30 -1.15
N VAL A 72 7.71 -4.58 -1.17
CA VAL A 72 8.35 -4.05 0.04
C VAL A 72 7.41 -3.12 0.80
N LEU A 73 6.70 -2.23 0.09
CA LEU A 73 5.74 -1.30 0.72
C LEU A 73 4.51 -2.02 1.28
N MET A 74 4.04 -3.09 0.64
CA MET A 74 2.92 -3.89 1.16
C MET A 74 3.34 -4.72 2.36
N LEU A 75 4.56 -5.29 2.35
CA LEU A 75 5.11 -5.99 3.50
C LEU A 75 5.20 -5.06 4.72
N GLY A 76 5.70 -3.83 4.52
CA GLY A 76 5.69 -2.80 5.55
C GLY A 76 4.27 -2.49 6.06
N ALA A 77 3.30 -2.31 5.16
CA ALA A 77 1.92 -2.04 5.54
C ALA A 77 1.28 -3.18 6.37
N VAL A 78 1.46 -4.43 5.94
CA VAL A 78 1.02 -5.62 6.68
C VAL A 78 1.68 -5.66 8.06
N GLY A 79 3.00 -5.41 8.13
CA GLY A 79 3.74 -5.31 9.39
C GLY A 79 3.18 -4.24 10.34
N MET A 80 2.78 -3.07 9.82
CA MET A 80 2.18 -2.03 10.64
C MET A 80 0.81 -2.43 11.21
N HIS A 81 -0.03 -3.11 10.43
CA HIS A 81 -1.29 -3.66 10.93
C HIS A 81 -1.08 -4.71 12.03
N PHE A 82 -0.06 -5.56 11.91
CA PHE A 82 0.33 -6.48 12.99
C PHE A 82 0.83 -5.74 14.22
N LYS A 83 1.69 -4.73 14.04
CA LYS A 83 2.24 -3.91 15.13
C LYS A 83 1.14 -3.28 15.99
N VAL A 84 0.08 -2.77 15.37
CA VAL A 84 -1.05 -2.13 16.08
C VAL A 84 -2.20 -3.09 16.41
N LYS A 85 -2.00 -4.38 16.15
CA LYS A 85 -2.95 -5.48 16.45
C LYS A 85 -4.33 -5.26 15.80
N ASP A 86 -4.33 -4.89 14.53
CA ASP A 86 -5.58 -4.74 13.79
C ASP A 86 -6.28 -6.08 13.55
N ALA A 87 -7.61 -6.02 13.43
CA ALA A 87 -8.40 -7.18 13.04
C ALA A 87 -8.01 -7.67 11.62
N PRO A 88 -8.02 -8.99 11.36
CA PRO A 88 -7.53 -9.56 10.10
C PRO A 88 -8.09 -8.94 8.82
N HIS A 89 -9.38 -8.60 8.82
CA HIS A 89 -10.05 -8.03 7.65
C HIS A 89 -9.44 -6.69 7.19
N LYS A 90 -8.76 -5.94 8.08
CA LYS A 90 -8.22 -4.61 7.78
C LYS A 90 -7.03 -4.65 6.83
N PHE A 91 -6.17 -5.65 7.00
CA PHE A 91 -4.97 -5.80 6.17
C PHE A 91 -5.15 -6.75 4.99
N VAL A 92 -6.36 -7.30 4.77
CA VAL A 92 -6.67 -8.12 3.58
C VAL A 92 -6.24 -7.42 2.29
N PRO A 93 -6.57 -6.12 2.04
CA PRO A 93 -6.13 -5.46 0.81
C PRO A 93 -4.61 -5.43 0.64
N ALA A 94 -3.87 -5.14 1.73
CA ALA A 94 -2.42 -5.09 1.69
C ALA A 94 -1.80 -6.47 1.43
N SER A 95 -2.30 -7.51 2.11
CA SER A 95 -1.86 -8.89 1.90
C SER A 95 -2.17 -9.42 0.52
N SER A 96 -3.34 -9.10 -0.05
CA SER A 96 -3.70 -9.48 -1.42
C SER A 96 -2.76 -8.86 -2.44
N VAL A 97 -2.47 -7.56 -2.31
CA VAL A 97 -1.52 -6.90 -3.23
C VAL A 97 -0.11 -7.46 -3.05
N LEU A 98 0.33 -7.73 -1.82
CA LEU A 98 1.62 -8.38 -1.56
C LEU A 98 1.71 -9.71 -2.30
N LEU A 99 0.71 -10.59 -2.14
CA LEU A 99 0.67 -11.89 -2.79
C LEU A 99 0.73 -11.77 -4.31
N LEU A 100 -0.04 -10.84 -4.89
CA LEU A 100 -0.02 -10.59 -6.34
C LEU A 100 1.36 -10.11 -6.82
N CYS A 101 2.01 -9.20 -6.08
CA CYS A 101 3.36 -8.77 -6.41
C CYS A 101 4.37 -9.92 -6.34
N LEU A 102 4.27 -10.79 -5.33
CA LEU A 102 5.14 -11.97 -5.22
C LEU A 102 4.92 -12.94 -6.39
N ILE A 103 3.66 -13.16 -6.80
CA ILE A 103 3.37 -13.97 -7.99
C ILE A 103 4.04 -13.36 -9.22
N VAL A 104 3.89 -12.05 -9.44
CA VAL A 104 4.51 -11.36 -10.59
C VAL A 104 6.05 -11.40 -10.55
N ILE A 105 6.66 -11.47 -9.37
CA ILE A 105 8.12 -11.50 -9.23
C ILE A 105 8.69 -12.91 -9.48
N PHE A 106 7.97 -13.95 -9.08
CA PHE A 106 8.47 -15.34 -9.09
C PHE A 106 7.89 -16.23 -10.19
N LEU A 107 6.90 -15.76 -10.93
CA LEU A 107 6.30 -16.44 -12.08
C LEU A 107 6.69 -15.72 -13.38
#